data_AF-A0A2S8GRF8-F1
#
_entry.id   AF-A0A2S8GRF8-F1
#
_cell.length_a   1.000
_cell.length_b   1.000
_cell.length_c   1.000
_cell.angle_alpha   90.00
_cell.angle_beta   90.00
_cell.angle_gamma   90.00
#
_symmetry.space_group_name_H-M   'P 1'
#
loop_
_entity.id
_entity.type
_entity.pdbx_description
1 polymer ?
#
loop_
_entity_poly.entity_id
_entity_poly.type
_entity_poly.pdbx_seq_one_letter_code
_entity_poly.pdbx_strand_id
1 'polypeptide(L)'
;MAYEFPPDIAAKIASFRQSAEATSLLDEISILKMLLQEETTKKNPRVCIELATAIGRLSKLIDLQAERDQMLIHRNKLTQLVESLVDVLINEFQGSMPGWEDKIENVANKFGTLLIVDHPEQEPG
;
A
#
# COMPACT_ATOMS: atom_id res chain seq x y z
N MET A 1 -10.99 -8.12 -15.86
CA MET A 1 -11.35 -7.20 -16.98
C MET A 1 -10.51 -5.94 -16.85
N ALA A 2 -9.63 -5.66 -17.81
CA ALA A 2 -8.92 -4.37 -17.88
C ALA A 2 -9.95 -3.28 -18.26
N TYR A 3 -10.04 -2.22 -17.47
CA TYR A 3 -10.98 -1.12 -17.71
C TYR A 3 -10.34 -0.13 -18.68
N GLU A 4 -10.97 0.12 -19.81
CA GLU A 4 -10.53 1.10 -20.79
C GLU A 4 -11.44 2.33 -20.74
N PHE A 5 -10.83 3.52 -20.64
CA PHE A 5 -11.54 4.78 -20.72
C PHE A 5 -12.07 5.03 -22.14
N PRO A 6 -13.17 5.76 -22.31
CA PRO A 6 -13.59 6.27 -23.61
C PRO A 6 -12.43 7.02 -24.31
N PRO A 7 -12.30 6.92 -25.65
CA PRO A 7 -11.12 7.41 -26.37
C PRO A 7 -10.86 8.91 -26.18
N ASP A 8 -11.90 9.70 -26.02
CA ASP A 8 -11.87 11.15 -25.80
C ASP A 8 -11.35 11.51 -24.40
N ILE A 9 -11.76 10.75 -23.38
CA ILE A 9 -11.27 10.89 -22.01
C ILE A 9 -9.82 10.39 -21.92
N ALA A 10 -9.52 9.24 -22.53
CA ALA A 10 -8.18 8.70 -22.60
C ALA A 10 -7.21 9.69 -23.28
N ALA A 11 -7.64 10.34 -24.37
CA ALA A 11 -6.85 11.35 -25.06
C ALA A 11 -6.61 12.61 -24.21
N LYS A 12 -7.61 13.10 -23.47
CA LYS A 12 -7.44 14.22 -22.53
C LYS A 12 -6.52 13.86 -21.36
N ILE A 13 -6.68 12.69 -20.77
CA ILE A 13 -5.80 12.19 -19.70
C ILE A 13 -4.36 12.08 -20.23
N ALA A 14 -4.18 11.54 -21.45
CA ALA A 14 -2.88 11.43 -22.08
C ALA A 14 -2.25 12.82 -22.38
N SER A 15 -3.04 13.78 -22.86
CA SER A 15 -2.52 15.15 -23.10
C SER A 15 -2.13 15.84 -21.81
N PHE A 16 -2.90 15.65 -20.73
CA PHE A 16 -2.59 16.22 -19.41
C PHE A 16 -1.39 15.54 -18.76
N ARG A 17 -1.23 14.21 -18.89
CA ARG A 17 -0.05 13.45 -18.43
C ARG A 17 1.22 13.79 -19.22
N GLN A 18 1.10 14.26 -20.46
CA GLN A 18 2.24 14.77 -21.24
C GLN A 18 2.61 16.22 -20.86
N SER A 19 1.64 17.03 -20.40
CA SER A 19 1.88 18.43 -19.99
C SER A 19 2.26 18.58 -18.52
N ALA A 20 1.81 17.67 -17.67
CA ALA A 20 2.12 17.61 -16.25
C ALA A 20 2.80 16.27 -16.00
N GLU A 21 4.02 16.29 -15.46
CA GLU A 21 4.71 15.11 -14.94
C GLU A 21 3.90 14.50 -13.79
N ALA A 22 2.80 13.81 -14.09
CA ALA A 22 1.97 13.17 -13.09
C ALA A 22 2.69 11.91 -12.60
N THR A 23 3.60 12.12 -11.65
CA THR A 23 4.41 11.06 -11.04
C THR A 23 3.69 10.34 -9.90
N SER A 24 2.55 10.86 -9.42
CA SER A 24 1.79 10.27 -8.30
C SER A 24 0.29 10.11 -8.59
N LEU A 25 -0.35 9.16 -7.87
CA LEU A 25 -1.81 8.96 -7.90
C LEU A 25 -2.59 10.21 -7.45
N LEU A 26 -2.00 11.06 -6.61
CA LEU A 26 -2.58 12.33 -6.17
C LEU A 26 -2.63 13.36 -7.31
N ASP A 27 -1.62 13.38 -8.17
CA ASP A 27 -1.58 14.25 -9.34
C ASP A 27 -2.65 13.83 -10.35
N GLU A 28 -2.81 12.53 -10.55
CA GLU A 28 -3.85 11.97 -11.41
C GLU A 28 -5.26 12.29 -10.90
N ILE A 29 -5.50 12.16 -9.59
CA ILE A 29 -6.77 12.59 -8.98
C ILE A 29 -7.01 14.09 -9.18
N SER A 30 -5.96 14.90 -9.09
CA SER A 30 -6.06 16.36 -9.25
C SER A 30 -6.44 16.73 -10.68
N ILE A 31 -5.84 16.07 -11.68
CA ILE A 31 -6.20 16.21 -13.09
C ILE A 31 -7.66 15.78 -13.32
N LEU A 32 -8.08 14.63 -12.79
CA LEU A 32 -9.46 14.15 -12.96
C LEU A 32 -10.50 15.06 -12.29
N LYS A 33 -10.17 15.64 -11.13
CA LYS A 33 -11.02 16.64 -10.46
C LYS A 33 -11.19 17.91 -11.29
N MET A 34 -10.11 18.38 -11.92
CA MET A 34 -10.16 19.54 -12.82
C MET A 34 -11.01 19.23 -14.06
N LEU A 35 -10.81 18.07 -14.69
CA LEU A 35 -11.64 17.61 -15.81
C LEU A 35 -13.11 17.47 -15.43
N LEU A 36 -13.40 16.97 -14.22
CA LEU A 36 -14.77 16.85 -13.72
C LEU A 36 -15.42 18.23 -13.58
N GLN A 37 -14.69 19.22 -13.08
CA GLN A 37 -15.18 20.58 -12.94
C GLN A 37 -15.48 21.21 -14.32
N GLU A 38 -14.61 21.02 -15.30
CA GLU A 38 -14.83 21.48 -16.67
C GLU A 38 -16.05 20.82 -17.32
N GLU A 39 -16.19 19.50 -17.24
CA GLU A 39 -17.28 18.77 -17.89
C GLU A 39 -18.63 18.99 -17.20
N THR A 40 -18.63 19.33 -15.91
CA THR A 40 -19.84 19.77 -15.19
C THR A 40 -20.39 21.07 -15.78
N THR A 41 -19.54 22.01 -16.19
CA THR A 41 -19.98 23.25 -16.85
C THR A 41 -20.58 22.99 -18.24
N LYS A 42 -20.13 21.94 -18.93
CA LYS A 42 -20.61 21.52 -20.25
C LYS A 42 -21.86 20.64 -20.20
N LYS A 43 -22.37 20.32 -19.00
CA LYS A 43 -23.57 19.50 -18.76
C LYS A 43 -23.52 18.13 -19.44
N ASN A 44 -22.37 17.47 -19.43
CA ASN A 44 -22.25 16.08 -19.88
C ASN A 44 -22.28 15.12 -18.67
N PRO A 45 -23.47 14.69 -18.20
CA PRO A 45 -23.59 13.93 -16.96
C PRO A 45 -22.89 12.58 -17.00
N ARG A 46 -22.80 11.95 -18.18
CA ARG A 46 -22.14 10.66 -18.33
C ARG A 46 -20.65 10.75 -18.04
N VAL A 47 -19.97 11.74 -18.64
CA VAL A 47 -18.54 11.97 -18.42
C VAL A 47 -18.27 12.36 -16.98
N CYS A 48 -19.14 13.16 -16.36
CA CYS A 48 -19.02 13.50 -14.94
C CYS A 48 -19.11 12.26 -14.03
N ILE A 49 -20.02 11.33 -14.30
CA ILE A 49 -20.16 10.08 -13.53
C ILE A 49 -18.91 9.21 -13.70
N GLU A 50 -18.39 9.09 -14.91
CA GLU A 50 -17.19 8.30 -15.19
C GLU A 50 -15.95 8.88 -14.50
N LEU A 51 -15.76 10.20 -14.55
CA LEU A 51 -14.68 10.90 -13.85
C LEU A 51 -14.81 10.78 -12.33
N ALA A 52 -16.01 10.97 -11.77
CA ALA A 52 -16.25 10.79 -10.34
C ALA A 52 -15.97 9.36 -9.87
N THR A 53 -16.32 8.37 -10.69
CA THR A 53 -16.03 6.95 -10.42
C THR A 53 -14.53 6.68 -10.45
N ALA A 54 -13.81 7.23 -11.43
CA ALA A 54 -12.36 7.12 -11.51
C ALA A 54 -11.66 7.75 -10.29
N ILE A 55 -12.08 8.94 -9.88
CA ILE A 55 -11.58 9.61 -8.67
C ILE A 55 -11.81 8.73 -7.43
N GLY A 56 -13.02 8.20 -7.25
CA GLY A 56 -13.34 7.35 -6.10
C GLY A 56 -12.48 6.08 -6.04
N ARG A 57 -12.19 5.47 -7.19
CA ARG A 57 -11.30 4.29 -7.27
C ARG A 57 -9.86 4.64 -6.90
N LEU A 58 -9.32 5.72 -7.44
CA LEU A 58 -7.96 6.16 -7.14
C LEU A 58 -7.81 6.56 -5.67
N SER A 59 -8.80 7.26 -5.10
CA SER A 59 -8.82 7.57 -3.67
C SER A 59 -8.76 6.32 -2.81
N LYS A 60 -9.56 5.29 -3.13
CA LYS A 60 -9.52 4.01 -2.41
C LYS A 60 -8.14 3.33 -2.50
N LEU A 61 -7.47 3.42 -3.64
CA LEU A 61 -6.11 2.87 -3.80
C LEU A 61 -5.09 3.59 -2.91
N ILE A 62 -5.20 4.91 -2.79
CA ILE A 62 -4.35 5.70 -1.89
C ILE A 62 -4.59 5.30 -0.44
N ASP A 63 -5.85 5.15 -0.03
CA ASP A 63 -6.20 4.74 1.33
C ASP A 63 -5.62 3.35 1.65
N LEU A 64 -5.79 2.37 0.75
CA LEU A 64 -5.20 1.04 0.89
C LEU A 64 -3.67 1.06 0.94
N GLN A 65 -3.04 1.95 0.18
CA GLN A 65 -1.58 2.11 0.22
C GLN A 65 -1.13 2.68 1.58
N ALA A 66 -1.84 3.68 2.11
CA ALA A 66 -1.56 4.23 3.43
C ALA A 66 -1.73 3.18 4.54
N GLU A 67 -2.78 2.35 4.48
CA GLU A 67 -2.98 1.22 5.39
C GLU A 67 -1.82 0.21 5.31
N ARG A 68 -1.39 -0.13 4.09
CA ARG A 68 -0.24 -1.02 3.87
C ARG A 68 1.04 -0.43 4.46
N ASP A 69 1.30 0.85 4.24
CA ASP A 69 2.49 1.53 4.76
C ASP A 69 2.48 1.54 6.30
N GLN A 70 1.32 1.75 6.93
CA GLN A 70 1.19 1.61 8.38
C GLN A 70 1.46 0.18 8.85
N MET A 71 0.93 -0.84 8.16
CA MET A 71 1.22 -2.24 8.48
C MET A 71 2.72 -2.55 8.40
N LEU A 72 3.42 -2.02 7.38
CA LEU A 72 4.88 -2.16 7.26
C LEU A 72 5.62 -1.49 8.41
N ILE A 73 5.20 -0.29 8.82
CA ILE A 73 5.76 0.38 10.00
C ILE A 73 5.56 -0.47 11.26
N HIS A 74 4.37 -1.02 11.48
CA HIS A 74 4.09 -1.89 12.61
C HIS A 74 4.91 -3.17 12.60
N ARG A 75 5.05 -3.81 11.43
CA ARG A 75 5.91 -4.99 11.25
C ARG A 75 7.36 -4.70 11.58
N ASN A 76 7.89 -3.57 11.13
CA ASN A 76 9.27 -3.17 11.43
C ASN A 76 9.47 -2.92 12.93
N LYS A 77 8.52 -2.27 13.60
CA LYS A 77 8.56 -2.07 15.06
C LYS A 77 8.54 -3.39 15.83
N LEU A 78 7.70 -4.35 15.42
CA LEU A 78 7.65 -5.68 16.03
C LEU A 78 8.97 -6.43 15.84
N THR A 79 9.57 -6.34 14.65
CA THR A 79 10.88 -6.94 14.37
C THR A 79 11.96 -6.37 15.29
N GLN A 80 12.03 -5.04 15.43
CA GLN A 80 12.96 -4.37 16.35
C GLN A 80 12.76 -4.77 17.81
N LEU A 81 11.50 -4.95 18.25
CA LEU A 81 11.20 -5.41 19.60
C LEU A 81 11.67 -6.85 19.83
N VAL A 82 11.52 -7.73 18.84
CA VAL A 82 11.99 -9.12 18.91
C VAL A 82 13.52 -9.17 18.95
N GLU A 83 14.20 -8.41 18.10
CA GLU A 83 15.67 -8.27 18.11
C GLU A 83 16.14 -7.77 19.49
N SER A 84 15.52 -6.73 20.03
CA SER A 84 15.85 -6.21 21.37
C SER A 84 15.61 -7.24 22.48
N LEU A 85 14.54 -8.04 22.38
CA LEU A 85 14.25 -9.10 23.35
C LEU A 85 15.31 -10.20 23.27
N VAL A 86 15.71 -10.61 22.06
CA VAL A 86 16.79 -11.57 21.84
C VAL A 86 18.09 -11.06 22.46
N ASP A 87 18.46 -9.81 22.25
CA ASP A 87 19.65 -9.20 22.85
C ASP A 87 19.61 -9.22 24.38
N VAL A 88 18.46 -8.90 24.99
CA VAL A 88 18.28 -9.00 26.45
C VAL A 88 18.44 -10.44 26.93
N LEU A 89 17.84 -11.41 26.24
CA LEU A 89 17.97 -12.84 26.59
C LEU A 89 19.42 -13.32 26.47
N ILE A 90 20.15 -12.90 25.43
CA ILE A 90 21.58 -13.21 25.27
C ILE A 90 22.34 -12.67 26.49
N ASN A 91 22.16 -11.39 26.82
CA ASN A 91 22.86 -10.76 27.93
C ASN A 91 22.57 -11.40 29.30
N GLU A 92 21.33 -11.85 29.54
CA GLU A 92 20.92 -12.47 30.81
C GLU A 92 21.35 -13.94 30.93
N PHE A 93 21.28 -14.71 29.83
CA PHE A 93 21.51 -16.16 29.86
C PHE A 93 22.94 -16.58 29.50
N GLN A 94 23.73 -15.69 28.89
CA GLN A 94 25.10 -15.96 28.50
C GLN A 94 25.95 -16.33 29.73
N GLY A 95 26.38 -17.58 29.78
CA GLY A 95 27.22 -18.12 30.86
C GLY A 95 26.48 -18.53 32.13
N SER A 96 25.16 -18.32 32.21
CA SER A 96 24.34 -18.68 33.38
C SER A 96 23.50 -19.96 33.17
N MET A 97 23.28 -20.39 31.92
CA MET A 97 22.50 -21.59 31.61
C MET A 97 23.10 -22.40 30.45
N PRO A 98 23.26 -23.74 30.54
CA PRO A 98 23.67 -24.58 29.40
C PRO A 98 22.56 -24.68 28.33
N GLY A 99 22.94 -24.62 27.06
CA GLY A 99 22.00 -24.72 25.92
C GLY A 99 21.06 -23.51 25.82
N TRP A 100 21.55 -22.33 26.20
CA TRP A 100 20.81 -21.07 26.12
C TRP A 100 20.69 -20.60 24.67
N GLU A 101 21.68 -20.90 23.83
CA GLU A 101 21.73 -20.61 22.41
C GLU A 101 20.52 -21.21 21.67
N ASP A 102 20.25 -22.50 21.87
CA ASP A 102 19.12 -23.22 21.24
C ASP A 102 17.75 -22.67 21.67
N LYS A 103 17.65 -22.15 22.90
CA LYS A 103 16.40 -21.58 23.43
C LYS A 103 16.13 -20.21 22.86
N ILE A 104 17.17 -19.38 22.69
CA ILE A 104 17.06 -18.07 22.06
C ILE A 104 16.75 -18.22 20.57
N GLU A 105 17.41 -19.17 19.88
CA GLU A 105 17.12 -19.47 18.48
C GLU A 105 15.67 -19.93 18.28
N ASN A 106 15.13 -20.77 19.16
CA ASN A 106 13.72 -21.17 19.12
C ASN A 106 12.75 -20.01 19.32
N VAL A 107 13.08 -19.04 20.17
CA VAL A 107 12.28 -17.83 20.36
C VAL A 107 12.34 -16.96 19.10
N ALA A 108 13.55 -16.69 18.59
CA ALA A 108 13.76 -15.92 17.38
C ALA A 108 13.02 -16.53 16.16
N ASN A 109 13.10 -17.86 15.98
CA ASN A 109 12.43 -18.57 14.90
C ASN A 109 10.91 -18.55 15.02
N LYS A 110 10.34 -18.80 16.22
CA LYS A 110 8.88 -18.73 16.41
C LYS A 110 8.31 -17.34 16.13
N PHE A 111 9.01 -16.29 16.55
CA PHE A 111 8.59 -14.92 16.25
C PHE A 111 8.84 -14.53 14.80
N GLY A 112 9.94 -14.96 14.18
CA GLY A 112 10.20 -14.80 12.75
C GLY A 112 9.10 -15.38 11.88
N THR A 113 8.63 -16.61 12.20
CA THR A 113 7.51 -17.24 11.48
C THR A 113 6.17 -16.52 11.66
N LEU A 114 5.96 -15.79 12.76
CA LEU A 114 4.74 -14.99 12.99
C LEU A 114 4.77 -13.65 12.23
N LEU A 115 5.97 -13.16 11.86
CA LEU A 115 6.18 -11.89 11.14
C LEU A 115 6.30 -12.08 9.62
N ILE A 116 6.38 -13.33 9.16
CA ILE A 116 6.15 -13.73 7.77
C ILE A 116 4.64 -13.95 7.65
N VAL A 117 3.90 -12.85 7.40
CA VAL A 117 2.55 -12.98 6.88
C VAL A 117 2.72 -13.41 5.43
N ASP A 118 2.75 -14.73 5.19
CA ASP A 118 2.39 -15.25 3.87
C ASP A 118 0.97 -14.77 3.62
N HIS A 119 0.80 -13.92 2.61
CA HIS A 119 -0.51 -13.78 1.99
C HIS A 119 -0.87 -15.18 1.49
N PRO A 120 -1.87 -15.89 2.05
CA PRO A 120 -2.44 -16.99 1.32
C PRO A 120 -2.90 -16.39 -0.01
N GLU A 121 -2.33 -16.92 -1.11
CA GLU A 121 -2.78 -16.62 -2.45
C GLU A 121 -4.30 -16.68 -2.45
N GLN A 122 -4.96 -15.53 -2.70
CA GLN A 122 -6.35 -15.55 -3.08
C GLN A 122 -6.42 -16.28 -4.42
N GLU A 123 -6.81 -17.55 -4.40
CA GLU A 123 -7.22 -18.25 -5.61
C GLU A 123 -8.31 -17.41 -6.30
N PRO A 124 -8.20 -17.16 -7.62
CA PRO A 124 -9.25 -16.47 -8.36
C PRO A 124 -10.40 -17.46 -8.58
N GLY A 125 -11.49 -17.26 -7.83
CA GLY A 125 -12.81 -17.85 -8.10
C GLY A 125 -13.75 -16.82 -8.73
#